data_AF-A0A6J1XI90-F1
#
_entry.id   AF-A0A6J1XI90-F1
#
_cell.length_a   1.000
_cell.length_b   1.000
_cell.length_c   1.000
_cell.angle_alpha   90.00
_cell.angle_beta   90.00
_cell.angle_gamma   90.00
#
_symmetry.space_group_name_H-M   'P 1'
#
loop_
_entity.id
_entity.type
_entity.pdbx_description
1 polymer ?
#
loop_
_entity_poly.entity_id
_entity_poly.type
_entity_poly.pdbx_seq_one_letter_code
_entity_poly.pdbx_strand_id
1 'polypeptide(L)'
;MHPRRPDGFDGLGYRGGARDEQGFGGAFPARSFSSGSDLSHWVTTPPDIPGSRNLHWGEKSPPYGAPAPSTPLEGPAEEPFPGGSSGGGGGVQGQSSEQLNRFAGFGIGLASLFTENVLAHPCIVLRRQCQVNYHARHYHLTPFTVINIMYSFNKTQGPRALWKGMGSTFIVQGVTLGAEGIISEFTPLPREISHKWNPKQIGEHLLLKSLTYMVAMPFYSASLIETVQSEIIRDNTGILECVKEGIGRVMGLGVPHSKRLLPLLSLIFPTVLHGVLHYIISSAIQKFVLLILKRKTYSSHLAESTSPVQSMLDAYFPELIANFAASLCSDVILYPLETVLHRLHIQGTRTIIDNTDLGYEVLPINTQYEGMRDCINTIRQEEGMLGFYKGFGAVIIQYTLHAAVLQITKIIYSTLLQNSV
;
A
#
# COMPACT_ATOMS: atom_id res chain seq x y z
N MET A 1 44.35 0.54 27.61
CA MET A 1 44.56 -0.89 27.33
C MET A 1 44.01 -1.17 25.94
N HIS A 2 44.88 -1.41 24.95
CA HIS A 2 44.49 -1.78 23.58
C HIS A 2 44.12 -3.26 23.50
N PRO A 3 43.12 -3.66 22.69
CA PRO A 3 42.98 -5.03 22.24
C PRO A 3 43.67 -5.23 20.88
N ARG A 4 44.44 -6.33 20.82
CA ARG A 4 45.28 -6.82 19.72
C ARG A 4 44.42 -7.40 18.58
N ARG A 5 44.87 -7.20 17.34
CA ARG A 5 44.42 -7.92 16.13
C ARG A 5 45.05 -9.32 16.10
N PRO A 6 44.36 -10.36 15.60
CA PRO A 6 45.00 -11.58 15.12
C PRO A 6 45.36 -11.44 13.64
N ASP A 7 46.62 -11.77 13.33
CA ASP A 7 47.21 -11.92 12.01
C ASP A 7 46.72 -13.20 11.29
N GLY A 8 46.62 -13.16 9.97
CA GLY A 8 46.42 -14.35 9.13
C GLY A 8 45.57 -14.12 7.88
N PHE A 9 46.08 -13.34 6.92
CA PHE A 9 45.61 -13.33 5.53
C PHE A 9 46.82 -13.63 4.65
N ASP A 10 46.79 -14.76 3.95
CA ASP A 10 47.77 -15.11 2.91
C ASP A 10 47.08 -15.87 1.77
N GLY A 11 47.29 -15.37 0.54
CA GLY A 11 47.12 -16.06 -0.75
C GLY A 11 45.67 -16.21 -1.23
N LEU A 12 45.24 -15.68 -2.37
CA LEU A 12 45.87 -15.83 -3.68
C LEU A 12 45.64 -14.58 -4.55
N GLY A 13 46.74 -14.06 -5.09
CA GLY A 13 46.74 -13.14 -6.23
C GLY A 13 47.11 -13.86 -7.52
N TYR A 14 46.45 -13.46 -8.61
CA TYR A 14 46.88 -13.51 -10.02
C TYR A 14 45.97 -12.50 -10.74
N ARG A 15 46.37 -11.27 -11.11
CA ARG A 15 47.31 -10.82 -12.19
C ARG A 15 46.88 -11.42 -13.55
N GLY A 16 46.63 -10.72 -14.66
CA GLY A 16 46.62 -9.32 -15.14
C GLY A 16 45.79 -9.36 -16.46
N GLY A 17 45.45 -8.29 -17.15
CA GLY A 17 46.26 -7.13 -17.52
C GLY A 17 45.48 -6.17 -18.43
N ALA A 18 46.07 -4.99 -18.59
CA ALA A 18 45.56 -3.81 -19.27
C ALA A 18 45.54 -3.94 -20.81
N ARG A 19 44.65 -3.16 -21.45
CA ARG A 19 44.93 -2.48 -22.73
C ARG A 19 43.95 -1.34 -22.99
N ASP A 20 44.48 -0.12 -22.99
CA ASP A 20 43.93 1.06 -23.67
C ASP A 20 44.16 0.94 -25.19
N GLU A 21 43.16 1.31 -26.01
CA GLU A 21 43.22 2.44 -26.97
C GLU A 21 42.15 2.39 -28.07
N GLN A 22 41.48 3.54 -28.22
CA GLN A 22 41.08 4.28 -29.45
C GLN A 22 40.13 3.65 -30.50
N GLY A 23 38.93 4.24 -30.55
CA GLY A 23 38.50 5.06 -31.70
C GLY A 23 37.82 4.38 -32.89
N PHE A 24 36.50 4.52 -33.00
CA PHE A 24 35.84 4.78 -34.29
C PHE A 24 34.54 5.56 -34.06
N GLY A 25 34.52 6.80 -34.56
CA GLY A 25 33.34 7.65 -34.62
C GLY A 25 32.45 7.30 -35.81
N GLY A 26 31.14 7.40 -35.61
CA GLY A 26 30.13 7.35 -36.66
C GLY A 26 28.93 8.18 -36.20
N ALA A 27 28.84 9.41 -36.73
CA ALA A 27 27.78 10.36 -36.45
C ALA A 27 26.46 9.91 -37.10
N PHE A 28 25.38 9.84 -36.31
CA PHE A 28 24.00 9.94 -36.79
C PHE A 28 23.14 10.74 -35.79
N PRO A 29 22.20 11.55 -36.29
CA PRO A 29 21.78 12.79 -35.65
C PRO A 29 20.81 12.60 -34.48
N ALA A 30 20.90 13.53 -33.51
CA ALA A 30 19.94 13.71 -32.45
C ALA A 30 18.53 13.92 -33.03
N ARG A 31 17.63 12.96 -32.81
CA ARG A 31 16.19 13.17 -32.97
C ARG A 31 15.65 13.75 -31.67
N SER A 32 15.25 15.01 -31.76
CA SER A 32 14.40 15.72 -30.82
C SER A 32 13.11 14.94 -30.58
N PHE A 33 12.92 14.40 -29.38
CA PHE A 33 11.62 13.93 -28.93
C PHE A 33 10.84 15.13 -28.36
N SER A 34 10.16 15.84 -29.25
CA SER A 34 9.04 16.72 -28.92
C SER A 34 7.73 16.02 -29.28
N SER A 35 7.05 15.46 -28.29
CA SER A 35 5.58 15.50 -28.12
C SER A 35 5.21 14.58 -26.96
N GLY A 36 4.80 15.16 -25.83
CA GLY A 36 4.47 14.46 -24.59
C GLY A 36 3.12 13.73 -24.60
N SER A 37 2.90 12.81 -25.53
CA SER A 37 1.65 12.03 -25.61
C SER A 37 1.79 10.53 -25.38
N ASP A 38 3.00 9.95 -25.40
CA ASP A 38 3.15 8.49 -25.55
C ASP A 38 3.62 7.74 -24.29
N LEU A 39 3.66 8.42 -23.12
CA LEU A 39 4.09 7.80 -21.84
C LEU A 39 2.94 7.48 -20.86
N SER A 40 1.68 7.57 -21.28
CA SER A 40 0.50 7.51 -20.38
C SER A 40 -0.10 6.11 -20.17
N HIS A 41 0.38 5.07 -20.87
CA HIS A 41 -0.24 3.74 -20.85
C HIS A 41 0.24 2.80 -19.71
N TRP A 42 1.35 3.10 -19.03
CA TRP A 42 2.08 2.07 -18.28
C TRP A 42 1.88 2.00 -16.77
N VAL A 43 0.92 2.73 -16.21
CA VAL A 43 0.60 2.61 -14.78
C VAL A 43 -0.91 2.56 -14.64
N THR A 44 -1.48 1.36 -14.58
CA THR A 44 -2.82 1.15 -14.03
C THR A 44 -2.61 0.84 -12.55
N THR A 45 -2.99 1.77 -11.66
CA THR A 45 -2.94 1.55 -10.22
C THR A 45 -3.88 0.41 -9.83
N PRO A 46 -3.36 -0.71 -9.29
CA PRO A 46 -4.18 -1.82 -8.82
C PRO A 46 -5.08 -1.42 -7.64
N PRO A 47 -6.26 -2.05 -7.48
CA PRO A 47 -7.19 -1.77 -6.39
C PRO A 47 -6.67 -2.15 -4.98
N ASP A 48 -5.45 -2.68 -4.87
CA ASP A 48 -4.86 -3.23 -3.63
C ASP A 48 -3.95 -2.23 -2.88
N ILE A 49 -3.78 -1.01 -3.39
CA ILE A 49 -3.22 0.09 -2.61
C ILE A 49 -4.36 1.05 -2.25
N PRO A 50 -4.72 1.18 -0.98
CA PRO A 50 -5.58 2.27 -0.54
C PRO A 50 -4.98 3.62 -0.99
N GLY A 51 -5.80 4.49 -1.58
CA GLY A 51 -5.37 5.82 -2.08
C GLY A 51 -4.75 5.88 -3.49
N SER A 52 -4.38 4.76 -4.12
CA SER A 52 -3.72 4.81 -5.45
C SER A 52 -4.64 5.19 -6.62
N ARG A 53 -5.95 4.93 -6.50
CA ARG A 53 -6.96 5.36 -7.48
C ARG A 53 -6.99 6.88 -7.71
N ASN A 54 -6.48 7.67 -6.77
CA ASN A 54 -6.47 9.13 -6.86
C ASN A 54 -5.34 9.67 -7.76
N LEU A 55 -4.47 8.83 -8.31
CA LEU A 55 -3.36 9.23 -9.18
C LEU A 55 -3.73 9.33 -10.67
N HIS A 56 -4.87 8.75 -11.10
CA HIS A 56 -5.29 8.72 -12.51
C HIS A 56 -6.57 9.53 -12.73
N TRP A 57 -6.41 10.75 -13.27
CA TRP A 57 -7.51 11.58 -13.74
C TRP A 57 -7.46 11.67 -15.28
N GLY A 58 -8.43 11.08 -15.99
CA GLY A 58 -8.52 11.26 -17.44
C GLY A 58 -9.43 10.33 -18.24
N GLU A 59 -9.73 9.10 -17.79
CA GLU A 59 -10.60 8.21 -18.56
C GLU A 59 -12.08 8.54 -18.37
N LYS A 60 -12.57 9.46 -19.20
CA LYS A 60 -14.00 9.65 -19.40
C LYS A 60 -14.59 8.40 -20.03
N SER A 61 -15.47 7.70 -19.32
CA SER A 61 -16.47 6.82 -19.94
C SER A 61 -17.20 7.58 -21.05
N PRO A 62 -17.33 7.06 -22.29
CA PRO A 62 -17.97 7.79 -23.37
C PRO A 62 -19.45 8.05 -23.03
N PRO A 63 -19.96 9.30 -23.20
CA PRO A 63 -21.37 9.58 -23.06
C PRO A 63 -22.13 8.91 -24.23
N TYR A 64 -23.16 8.15 -23.88
CA TYR A 64 -24.06 7.51 -24.82
C TYR A 64 -24.88 8.58 -25.55
N GLY A 65 -24.87 8.56 -26.90
CA GLY A 65 -25.87 9.22 -27.74
C GLY A 65 -25.47 10.53 -28.42
N ALA A 66 -24.82 10.43 -29.59
CA ALA A 66 -24.95 11.41 -30.67
C ALA A 66 -24.59 10.73 -32.00
N PRO A 67 -25.34 10.93 -33.10
CA PRO A 67 -25.05 10.30 -34.39
C PRO A 67 -23.83 10.91 -35.07
N ALA A 68 -23.07 10.09 -35.79
CA ALA A 68 -21.88 10.49 -36.54
C ALA A 68 -22.19 11.55 -37.62
N PRO A 69 -21.38 12.61 -37.79
CA PRO A 69 -21.54 13.53 -38.90
C PRO A 69 -20.82 12.99 -40.15
N SER A 70 -21.57 12.95 -41.25
CA SER A 70 -21.07 12.76 -42.61
C SER A 70 -20.24 13.96 -43.07
N THR A 71 -19.13 13.66 -43.76
CA THR A 71 -18.28 14.61 -44.49
C THR A 71 -19.02 15.25 -45.67
N PRO A 72 -18.71 16.53 -46.00
CA PRO A 72 -18.38 16.85 -47.38
C PRO A 72 -17.17 17.79 -47.58
N LEU A 73 -16.69 17.80 -48.82
CA LEU A 73 -15.45 18.36 -49.38
C LEU A 73 -15.34 19.91 -49.49
N GLU A 74 -14.10 20.33 -49.72
CA GLU A 74 -13.42 21.63 -49.96
C GLU A 74 -14.08 22.74 -50.83
N GLY A 75 -13.93 24.00 -50.35
CA GLY A 75 -13.38 25.20 -51.03
C GLY A 75 -14.28 26.13 -51.90
N PRO A 76 -13.87 27.39 -52.22
CA PRO A 76 -13.16 28.41 -51.42
C PRO A 76 -13.78 29.85 -51.47
N ALA A 77 -13.33 30.71 -50.54
CA ALA A 77 -13.23 32.20 -50.56
C ALA A 77 -14.43 33.12 -50.88
N GLU A 78 -14.79 33.99 -49.91
CA GLU A 78 -14.84 35.47 -50.06
C GLU A 78 -15.16 36.15 -48.71
N GLU A 79 -14.38 37.18 -48.34
CA GLU A 79 -14.62 38.14 -47.25
C GLU A 79 -15.59 39.26 -47.72
N PRO A 80 -16.39 39.92 -46.85
CA PRO A 80 -15.86 41.05 -46.04
C PRO A 80 -16.52 41.30 -44.66
N PHE A 81 -15.72 41.78 -43.71
CA PHE A 81 -16.12 42.50 -42.47
C PHE A 81 -16.69 43.91 -42.82
N PRO A 82 -17.37 44.69 -41.91
CA PRO A 82 -17.19 44.73 -40.44
C PRO A 82 -18.42 45.00 -39.55
N GLY A 83 -18.27 44.79 -38.24
CA GLY A 83 -19.05 45.52 -37.23
C GLY A 83 -19.45 44.70 -35.99
N GLY A 84 -19.06 45.17 -34.81
CA GLY A 84 -19.74 44.83 -33.55
C GLY A 84 -18.87 44.24 -32.45
N SER A 85 -18.27 45.12 -31.66
CA SER A 85 -17.69 44.85 -30.34
C SER A 85 -18.66 44.13 -29.38
N SER A 86 -18.18 43.13 -28.63
CA SER A 86 -18.39 42.98 -27.18
C SER A 86 -17.64 41.75 -26.64
N GLY A 87 -17.12 41.88 -25.42
CA GLY A 87 -16.03 41.10 -24.87
C GLY A 87 -16.35 39.68 -24.39
N GLY A 88 -15.28 38.99 -24.01
CA GLY A 88 -15.34 37.64 -23.45
C GLY A 88 -13.97 37.11 -23.03
N GLY A 89 -13.26 37.84 -22.16
CA GLY A 89 -12.01 37.39 -21.53
C GLY A 89 -12.27 36.23 -20.55
N GLY A 90 -12.57 35.04 -21.05
CA GLY A 90 -12.83 33.84 -20.25
C GLY A 90 -11.69 32.81 -20.20
N GLY A 91 -10.62 33.01 -20.99
CA GLY A 91 -9.60 31.96 -21.21
C GLY A 91 -8.60 31.74 -20.06
N VAL A 92 -8.35 32.75 -19.23
CA VAL A 92 -7.24 32.71 -18.26
C VAL A 92 -7.66 32.17 -16.88
N GLN A 93 -8.89 32.43 -16.45
CA GLN A 93 -9.38 32.04 -15.12
C GLN A 93 -9.76 30.54 -15.03
N GLY A 94 -10.16 29.94 -16.16
CA GLY A 94 -10.44 28.50 -16.28
C GLY A 94 -9.19 27.61 -16.22
N GLN A 95 -8.05 28.08 -16.76
CA GLN A 95 -6.80 27.31 -16.76
C GLN A 95 -6.12 27.26 -15.38
N SER A 96 -6.14 28.38 -14.64
CA SER A 96 -5.56 28.45 -13.29
C SER A 96 -6.32 27.58 -12.29
N SER A 97 -7.65 27.53 -12.40
CA SER A 97 -8.48 26.69 -11.53
C SER A 97 -8.29 25.21 -11.84
N GLU A 98 -8.23 24.81 -13.11
CA GLU A 98 -7.99 23.41 -13.50
C GLU A 98 -6.62 22.89 -13.05
N GLN A 99 -5.56 23.72 -13.12
CA GLN A 99 -4.25 23.37 -12.57
C GLN A 99 -4.29 23.19 -11.06
N LEU A 100 -4.89 24.14 -10.33
CA LEU A 100 -5.06 24.05 -8.87
C LEU A 100 -5.79 22.76 -8.46
N ASN A 101 -6.81 22.35 -9.23
CA ASN A 101 -7.58 21.14 -8.99
C ASN A 101 -6.77 19.86 -9.20
N ARG A 102 -5.91 19.82 -10.23
CA ARG A 102 -5.01 18.67 -10.47
C ARG A 102 -3.97 18.55 -9.36
N PHE A 103 -3.40 19.68 -8.93
CA PHE A 103 -2.48 19.72 -7.79
C PHE A 103 -3.15 19.28 -6.49
N ALA A 104 -4.41 19.66 -6.29
CA ALA A 104 -5.18 19.25 -5.11
C ALA A 104 -5.45 17.74 -5.06
N GLY A 105 -5.95 17.14 -6.15
CA GLY A 105 -6.20 15.70 -6.22
C GLY A 105 -4.92 14.88 -6.01
N PHE A 106 -3.83 15.30 -6.65
CA PHE A 106 -2.51 14.70 -6.46
C PHE A 106 -2.00 14.84 -5.03
N GLY A 107 -2.09 16.04 -4.45
CA GLY A 107 -1.65 16.31 -3.08
C GLY A 107 -2.43 15.52 -2.03
N ILE A 108 -3.75 15.37 -2.22
CA ILE A 108 -4.61 14.57 -1.35
C ILE A 108 -4.25 13.07 -1.46
N GLY A 109 -4.06 12.56 -2.68
CA GLY A 109 -3.62 11.17 -2.88
C GLY A 109 -2.26 10.87 -2.23
N LEU A 110 -1.30 11.78 -2.39
CA LEU A 110 0.03 11.66 -1.77
C LEU A 110 -0.04 11.73 -0.24
N ALA A 111 -0.85 12.64 0.32
CA ALA A 111 -1.06 12.75 1.75
C ALA A 111 -1.70 11.47 2.34
N SER A 112 -2.65 10.86 1.63
CA SER A 112 -3.25 9.58 2.01
C SER A 112 -2.20 8.47 2.04
N LEU A 113 -1.42 8.33 0.97
CA LEU A 113 -0.39 7.29 0.84
C LEU A 113 0.73 7.44 1.88
N PHE A 114 1.18 8.68 2.14
CA PHE A 114 2.14 8.97 3.20
C PHE A 114 1.58 8.63 4.57
N THR A 115 0.30 8.95 4.81
CA THR A 115 -0.36 8.69 6.10
C THR A 115 -0.44 7.21 6.39
N GLU A 116 -0.88 6.42 5.40
CA GLU A 116 -1.09 4.98 5.54
C GLU A 116 0.22 4.20 5.66
N ASN A 117 1.28 4.61 4.94
CA ASN A 117 2.50 3.80 4.83
C ASN A 117 3.68 4.32 5.66
N VAL A 118 3.76 5.62 5.93
CA VAL A 118 4.88 6.22 6.67
C VAL A 118 4.45 6.59 8.07
N LEU A 119 3.41 7.40 8.18
CA LEU A 119 2.95 7.98 9.45
C LEU A 119 2.32 6.92 10.37
N ALA A 120 1.56 5.97 9.79
CA ALA A 120 0.95 4.86 10.52
C ALA A 120 1.91 3.70 10.81
N HIS A 121 3.11 3.67 10.20
CA HIS A 121 4.03 2.52 10.30
C HIS A 121 4.42 2.13 11.75
N PRO A 122 4.65 3.07 12.69
CA PRO A 122 4.87 2.72 14.10
C PRO A 122 3.75 1.89 14.71
N CYS A 123 2.50 2.17 14.32
CA CYS A 123 1.34 1.41 14.78
C CYS A 123 1.32 0.02 14.15
N ILE A 124 1.69 -0.11 12.87
CA ILE A 124 1.80 -1.39 12.16
C ILE A 124 2.86 -2.28 12.83
N VAL A 125 4.05 -1.73 13.10
CA VAL A 125 5.14 -2.45 13.78
C VAL A 125 4.68 -2.95 15.15
N LEU A 126 4.11 -2.08 15.99
CA LEU A 126 3.68 -2.48 17.33
C LEU A 126 2.52 -3.45 17.33
N ARG A 127 1.56 -3.29 16.41
CA ARG A 127 0.47 -4.24 16.21
C ARG A 127 1.04 -5.63 15.93
N ARG A 128 1.94 -5.74 14.95
CA ARG A 128 2.58 -7.00 14.56
C ARG A 128 3.36 -7.62 15.72
N GLN A 129 4.13 -6.82 16.46
CA GLN A 129 4.84 -7.25 17.68
C GLN A 129 3.90 -7.85 18.72
N CYS A 130 2.81 -7.15 19.04
CA CYS A 130 1.83 -7.63 20.00
C CYS A 130 1.17 -8.94 19.54
N GLN A 131 0.81 -9.03 18.25
CA GLN A 131 0.16 -10.20 17.68
C GLN A 131 1.03 -11.46 17.76
N VAL A 132 2.35 -11.34 17.56
CA VAL A 132 3.29 -12.47 17.62
C VAL A 132 3.82 -12.77 19.02
N ASN A 133 3.64 -11.87 19.98
CA ASN A 133 4.07 -12.08 21.36
C ASN A 133 3.15 -13.07 22.10
N TYR A 134 3.52 -14.34 22.04
CA TYR A 134 2.86 -15.43 22.75
C TYR A 134 2.87 -15.22 24.28
N HIS A 135 4.01 -14.79 24.85
CA HIS A 135 4.19 -14.62 26.30
C HIS A 135 3.54 -13.36 26.89
N ALA A 136 2.87 -12.55 26.09
CA ALA A 136 2.29 -11.29 26.52
C ALA A 136 1.27 -11.47 27.67
N ARG A 137 1.49 -10.77 28.79
CA ARG A 137 0.51 -10.67 29.89
C ARG A 137 -0.50 -9.54 29.64
N HIS A 138 -0.07 -8.47 28.99
CA HIS A 138 -0.92 -7.36 28.59
C HIS A 138 -1.17 -7.41 27.09
N TYR A 139 -2.44 -7.42 26.69
CA TYR A 139 -2.80 -7.54 25.27
C TYR A 139 -2.85 -6.19 24.54
N HIS A 140 -2.64 -5.09 25.25
CA HIS A 140 -2.62 -3.73 24.69
C HIS A 140 -3.83 -3.39 23.80
N LEU A 141 -5.03 -3.69 24.33
CA LEU A 141 -6.30 -3.50 23.62
C LEU A 141 -6.72 -2.02 23.53
N THR A 142 -6.17 -1.16 24.40
CA THR A 142 -6.49 0.27 24.46
C THR A 142 -5.33 1.11 23.92
N PRO A 143 -5.61 2.27 23.28
CA PRO A 143 -4.57 3.12 22.71
C PRO A 143 -3.55 3.62 23.75
N PHE A 144 -3.99 3.92 24.97
CA PHE A 144 -3.12 4.43 26.03
C PHE A 144 -2.00 3.47 26.42
N THR A 145 -2.31 2.17 26.47
CA THR A 145 -1.29 1.15 26.78
C THR A 145 -0.24 1.05 25.69
N VAL A 146 -0.63 1.21 24.42
CA VAL A 146 0.28 1.18 23.27
C VAL A 146 1.19 2.41 23.26
N ILE A 147 0.66 3.60 23.57
CA ILE A 147 1.47 4.84 23.63
C ILE A 147 2.60 4.71 24.68
N ASN A 148 2.32 4.09 25.82
CA ASN A 148 3.34 3.86 26.85
C ASN A 148 4.47 2.95 26.32
N ILE A 149 4.15 1.92 25.54
CA ILE A 149 5.14 1.04 24.90
C ILE A 149 5.91 1.79 23.82
N MET A 150 5.22 2.56 22.96
CA MET A 150 5.86 3.41 21.94
C MET A 150 6.91 4.30 22.56
N TYR A 151 6.57 4.94 23.68
CA TYR A 151 7.49 5.78 24.43
C TYR A 151 8.66 4.97 25.00
N SER A 152 8.41 3.79 25.57
CA SER A 152 9.45 2.92 26.12
C SER A 152 10.44 2.46 25.03
N PHE A 153 9.95 1.99 23.88
CA PHE A 153 10.77 1.60 22.73
C PHE A 153 11.56 2.77 22.17
N ASN A 154 10.94 3.94 22.03
CA ASN A 154 11.64 5.15 21.57
C ASN A 154 12.76 5.55 22.53
N LYS A 155 12.56 5.37 23.85
CA LYS A 155 13.56 5.69 24.86
C LYS A 155 14.71 4.66 24.90
N THR A 156 14.42 3.38 24.66
CA THR A 156 15.41 2.29 24.80
C THR A 156 16.19 2.03 23.51
N GLN A 157 15.53 2.09 22.35
CA GLN A 157 16.10 1.74 21.04
C GLN A 157 16.19 2.94 20.09
N GLY A 158 15.62 4.08 20.46
CA GLY A 158 15.53 5.26 19.62
C GLY A 158 14.34 5.22 18.65
N PRO A 159 14.08 6.34 17.95
CA PRO A 159 12.90 6.49 17.10
C PRO A 159 12.92 5.58 15.86
N ARG A 160 14.11 5.21 15.37
CA ARG A 160 14.28 4.32 14.22
C ARG A 160 13.66 2.94 14.44
N ALA A 161 13.61 2.46 15.69
CA ALA A 161 13.03 1.16 16.04
C ALA A 161 11.52 1.09 15.74
N LEU A 162 10.80 2.21 15.76
CA LEU A 162 9.39 2.28 15.38
C LEU A 162 9.18 2.17 13.86
N TRP A 163 10.22 2.45 13.07
CA TRP A 163 10.20 2.41 11.60
C TRP A 163 10.95 1.23 10.99
N LYS A 164 11.19 0.20 11.79
CA LYS A 164 11.82 -1.02 11.33
C LYS A 164 11.01 -1.74 10.26
N GLY A 165 11.72 -2.29 9.26
CA GLY A 165 11.11 -2.97 8.12
C GLY A 165 10.27 -2.09 7.19
N MET A 166 10.31 -0.76 7.31
CA MET A 166 9.57 0.12 6.38
C MET A 166 9.97 -0.14 4.92
N GLY A 167 11.27 -0.24 4.64
CA GLY A 167 11.78 -0.50 3.29
C GLY A 167 11.27 -1.81 2.70
N SER A 168 11.26 -2.90 3.48
CA SER A 168 10.71 -4.18 3.01
C SER A 168 9.20 -4.15 2.83
N THR A 169 8.48 -3.36 3.63
CA THR A 169 7.04 -3.21 3.46
C THR A 169 6.71 -2.58 2.11
N PHE A 170 7.46 -1.56 1.69
CA PHE A 170 7.36 -0.98 0.35
C PHE A 170 7.79 -1.94 -0.76
N ILE A 171 8.81 -2.77 -0.54
CA ILE A 171 9.19 -3.82 -1.50
C ILE A 171 8.02 -4.80 -1.70
N VAL A 172 7.38 -5.26 -0.62
CA VAL A 172 6.25 -6.19 -0.71
C VAL A 172 5.09 -5.56 -1.48
N GLN A 173 4.80 -4.27 -1.25
CA GLN A 173 3.82 -3.54 -2.05
C GLN A 173 4.23 -3.51 -3.53
N GLY A 174 5.46 -3.10 -3.84
CA GLY A 174 5.97 -3.08 -5.21
C GLY A 174 5.91 -4.45 -5.91
N VAL A 175 6.29 -5.52 -5.21
CA VAL A 175 6.20 -6.90 -5.71
C VAL A 175 4.76 -7.31 -5.94
N THR A 176 3.83 -6.97 -5.04
CA THR A 176 2.41 -7.29 -5.19
C THR A 176 1.83 -6.63 -6.44
N LEU A 177 2.11 -5.34 -6.64
CA LEU A 177 1.63 -4.58 -7.80
C LEU A 177 2.27 -5.05 -9.11
N GLY A 178 3.58 -5.31 -9.08
CA GLY A 178 4.32 -5.84 -10.21
C GLY A 178 3.85 -7.23 -10.60
N ALA A 179 3.62 -8.11 -9.61
CA ALA A 179 3.09 -9.45 -9.85
C ALA A 179 1.69 -9.39 -10.44
N GLU A 180 0.79 -8.56 -9.90
CA GLU A 180 -0.55 -8.39 -10.47
C GLU A 180 -0.49 -7.89 -11.93
N GLY A 181 0.39 -6.92 -12.21
CA GLY A 181 0.58 -6.39 -13.56
C GLY A 181 1.06 -7.46 -14.54
N ILE A 182 2.16 -8.14 -14.20
CA ILE A 182 2.74 -9.20 -15.01
C ILE A 182 1.70 -10.32 -15.24
N ILE A 183 1.04 -10.81 -14.18
CA ILE A 183 0.05 -11.88 -14.31
C ILE A 183 -1.12 -11.41 -15.20
N SER A 184 -1.58 -10.17 -15.06
CA SER A 184 -2.67 -9.62 -15.89
C SER A 184 -2.30 -9.43 -17.37
N GLU A 185 -1.01 -9.31 -17.70
CA GLU A 185 -0.55 -9.25 -19.09
C GLU A 185 -0.43 -10.65 -19.71
N PHE A 186 0.05 -11.63 -18.94
CA PHE A 186 0.22 -13.01 -19.41
C PHE A 186 -1.05 -13.86 -19.33
N THR A 187 -2.07 -13.40 -18.61
CA THR A 187 -3.35 -14.12 -18.47
C THR A 187 -4.49 -13.24 -18.95
N PRO A 188 -5.54 -13.79 -19.58
CA PRO A 188 -6.72 -13.03 -19.99
C PRO A 188 -7.61 -12.63 -18.80
N LEU A 189 -7.06 -12.56 -17.58
CA LEU A 189 -7.81 -12.31 -16.36
C LEU A 189 -8.13 -10.81 -16.25
N PRO A 190 -9.40 -10.45 -15.95
CA PRO A 190 -9.83 -9.06 -15.87
C PRO A 190 -9.20 -8.36 -14.66
N ARG A 191 -8.47 -7.28 -14.93
CA ARG A 191 -7.85 -6.43 -13.90
C ARG A 191 -8.89 -5.57 -13.16
N GLU A 192 -10.01 -5.28 -13.80
CA GLU A 192 -11.12 -4.52 -13.23
C GLU A 192 -12.45 -5.28 -13.31
N ILE A 193 -13.27 -5.14 -12.27
CA ILE A 193 -14.62 -5.68 -12.23
C ILE A 193 -15.55 -4.68 -12.93
N SER A 194 -16.13 -5.07 -14.07
CA SER A 194 -17.14 -4.27 -14.76
C SER A 194 -18.35 -4.00 -13.85
N HIS A 195 -19.02 -2.86 -14.03
CA HIS A 195 -20.25 -2.50 -13.29
C HIS A 195 -21.39 -3.53 -13.47
N LYS A 196 -21.34 -4.34 -14.53
CA LYS A 196 -22.25 -5.47 -14.74
C LYS A 196 -21.71 -6.68 -13.99
N TRP A 197 -22.45 -7.15 -12.97
CA TRP A 197 -22.11 -8.31 -12.15
C TRP A 197 -22.08 -9.58 -13.00
N ASN A 198 -20.92 -9.90 -13.57
CA ASN A 198 -20.69 -11.17 -14.25
C ASN A 198 -19.94 -12.11 -13.30
N PRO A 199 -20.56 -13.18 -12.77
CA PRO A 199 -19.94 -14.06 -11.78
C PRO A 199 -18.68 -14.75 -12.31
N LYS A 200 -18.61 -15.00 -13.63
CA LYS A 200 -17.41 -15.53 -14.28
C LYS A 200 -16.25 -14.54 -14.19
N GLN A 201 -16.50 -13.27 -14.52
CA GLN A 201 -15.51 -12.19 -14.45
C GLN A 201 -15.01 -11.95 -13.01
N ILE A 202 -15.92 -12.07 -12.03
CA ILE A 202 -15.55 -11.98 -10.61
C ILE A 202 -14.65 -13.15 -10.21
N GLY A 203 -14.97 -14.37 -10.63
CA GLY A 203 -14.14 -15.54 -10.38
C GLY A 203 -12.74 -15.42 -10.97
N GLU A 204 -12.64 -14.94 -12.22
CA GLU A 204 -11.37 -14.68 -12.89
C GLU A 204 -10.54 -13.58 -12.18
N HIS A 205 -11.19 -12.51 -11.72
CA HIS A 205 -10.53 -11.47 -10.93
C HIS A 205 -10.02 -11.98 -9.57
N LEU A 206 -10.82 -12.78 -8.87
CA LEU A 206 -10.41 -13.39 -7.60
C LEU A 206 -9.26 -14.39 -7.78
N LEU A 207 -9.22 -15.10 -8.92
CA LEU A 207 -8.11 -15.96 -9.28
C LEU A 207 -6.83 -15.15 -9.50
N LEU A 208 -6.91 -14.03 -10.23
CA LEU A 208 -5.78 -13.10 -10.40
C LEU A 208 -5.24 -12.66 -9.03
N LYS A 209 -6.11 -12.18 -8.13
CA LYS A 209 -5.73 -11.78 -6.76
C LYS A 209 -5.07 -12.92 -5.99
N SER A 210 -5.62 -14.12 -6.07
CA SER A 210 -5.07 -15.31 -5.41
C SER A 210 -3.64 -15.62 -5.88
N LEU A 211 -3.41 -15.58 -7.20
CA LEU A 211 -2.08 -15.80 -7.78
C LEU A 211 -1.10 -14.69 -7.37
N THR A 212 -1.53 -13.44 -7.36
CA THR A 212 -0.73 -12.31 -6.87
C THR A 212 -0.28 -12.52 -5.42
N TYR A 213 -1.20 -12.89 -4.52
CA TYR A 213 -0.85 -13.13 -3.12
C TYR A 213 0.08 -14.34 -2.95
N MET A 214 -0.06 -15.38 -3.78
CA MET A 214 0.88 -16.50 -3.78
C MET A 214 2.31 -16.06 -4.13
N VAL A 215 2.47 -15.21 -5.15
CA VAL A 215 3.78 -14.70 -5.58
C VAL A 215 4.38 -13.75 -4.54
N ALA A 216 3.55 -12.91 -3.89
CA ALA A 216 4.00 -11.95 -2.89
C ALA A 216 4.31 -12.58 -1.52
N MET A 217 3.71 -13.72 -1.19
CA MET A 217 3.82 -14.41 0.11
C MET A 217 5.24 -14.59 0.69
N PRO A 218 6.25 -15.05 -0.07
CA PRO A 218 7.61 -15.22 0.46
C PRO A 218 8.28 -13.89 0.85
N PHE A 219 7.99 -12.80 0.12
CA PHE A 219 8.47 -11.45 0.44
C PHE A 219 7.70 -10.87 1.63
N TYR A 220 6.39 -11.10 1.70
CA TYR A 220 5.57 -10.75 2.87
C TYR A 220 6.10 -11.41 4.14
N SER A 221 6.48 -12.70 4.08
CA SER A 221 7.11 -13.41 5.19
C SER A 221 8.43 -12.76 5.63
N ALA A 222 9.27 -12.37 4.66
CA ALA A 222 10.54 -11.69 4.94
C ALA A 222 10.33 -10.33 5.61
N SER A 223 9.42 -9.52 5.05
CA SER A 223 9.09 -8.21 5.60
C SER A 223 8.46 -8.32 6.98
N LEU A 224 7.58 -9.30 7.21
CA LEU A 224 7.00 -9.53 8.52
C LEU A 224 8.09 -9.75 9.58
N ILE A 225 9.04 -10.66 9.31
CA ILE A 225 10.18 -10.93 10.20
C ILE A 225 10.98 -9.65 10.47
N GLU A 226 11.29 -8.86 9.45
CA GLU A 226 12.05 -7.61 9.64
C GLU A 226 11.28 -6.58 10.49
N THR A 227 9.95 -6.53 10.36
CA THR A 227 9.11 -5.61 11.15
C THR A 227 8.93 -6.05 12.60
N VAL A 228 9.13 -7.34 12.92
CA VAL A 228 8.97 -7.88 14.28
C VAL A 228 10.31 -8.19 14.96
N GLN A 229 11.41 -8.33 14.23
CA GLN A 229 12.72 -8.58 14.81
C GLN A 229 13.21 -7.37 15.61
N SER A 230 13.81 -7.61 16.78
CA SER A 230 14.40 -6.56 17.62
C SER A 230 15.61 -5.91 16.95
N GLU A 231 15.70 -4.57 16.97
CA GLU A 231 16.86 -3.82 16.44
C GLU A 231 18.14 -4.13 17.22
N ILE A 232 18.03 -4.51 18.50
CA ILE A 232 19.19 -4.80 19.37
C ILE A 232 20.03 -5.95 18.80
N ILE A 233 19.40 -6.87 18.07
CA ILE A 233 20.02 -8.07 17.50
C ILE A 233 20.18 -7.95 15.99
N ARG A 234 19.52 -6.99 15.34
CA ARG A 234 19.56 -6.86 13.90
C ARG A 234 20.86 -6.18 13.48
N ASP A 235 21.72 -6.94 12.82
CA ASP A 235 22.87 -6.37 12.10
C ASP A 235 22.36 -5.39 11.02
N ASN A 236 23.16 -4.37 10.66
CA ASN A 236 22.80 -3.39 9.64
C ASN A 236 22.72 -4.05 8.25
N THR A 237 21.63 -4.73 7.98
CA THR A 237 21.32 -5.36 6.70
C THR A 237 20.62 -4.36 5.79
N GLY A 238 21.03 -4.34 4.51
CA GLY A 238 20.44 -3.44 3.52
C GLY A 238 19.00 -3.82 3.17
N ILE A 239 18.26 -2.86 2.59
CA ILE A 239 16.85 -2.99 2.19
C ILE A 239 16.62 -4.17 1.21
N LEU A 240 17.65 -4.55 0.44
CA LEU A 240 17.60 -5.65 -0.52
C LEU A 240 17.66 -7.05 0.11
N GLU A 241 17.99 -7.17 1.40
CA GLU A 241 17.98 -8.46 2.07
C GLU A 241 16.58 -9.07 2.13
N CYS A 242 15.53 -8.25 2.19
CA CYS A 242 14.15 -8.74 2.06
C CYS A 242 13.92 -9.45 0.71
N VAL A 243 14.44 -8.90 -0.39
CA VAL A 243 14.34 -9.49 -1.72
C VAL A 243 15.12 -10.80 -1.78
N LYS A 244 16.36 -10.78 -1.30
CA LYS A 244 17.23 -11.96 -1.28
C LYS A 244 16.64 -13.09 -0.45
N GLU A 245 16.12 -12.78 0.73
CA GLU A 245 15.49 -13.75 1.62
C GLU A 245 14.16 -14.26 1.02
N GLY A 246 13.37 -13.38 0.39
CA GLY A 246 12.16 -13.76 -0.35
C GLY A 246 12.44 -14.74 -1.48
N ILE A 247 13.44 -14.44 -2.33
CA ILE A 247 13.88 -15.34 -3.40
C ILE A 247 14.48 -16.63 -2.83
N GLY A 248 15.27 -16.53 -1.75
CA GLY A 248 15.83 -17.68 -1.05
C GLY A 248 14.74 -18.65 -0.57
N ARG A 249 13.63 -18.13 -0.03
CA ARG A 249 12.44 -18.92 0.34
C ARG A 249 11.83 -19.62 -0.88
N VAL A 250 11.68 -18.92 -2.01
CA VAL A 250 11.15 -19.51 -3.25
C VAL A 250 12.04 -20.64 -3.78
N MET A 251 13.36 -20.44 -3.76
CA MET A 251 14.33 -21.42 -4.27
C MET A 251 14.59 -22.59 -3.29
N GLY A 252 14.00 -22.56 -2.09
CA GLY A 252 14.30 -23.54 -1.03
C GLY A 252 15.72 -23.41 -0.45
N LEU A 253 16.42 -22.33 -0.77
CA LEU A 253 17.80 -22.03 -0.35
C LEU A 253 17.87 -21.16 0.92
N GLY A 254 16.73 -20.63 1.38
CA GLY A 254 16.62 -19.70 2.51
C GLY A 254 16.24 -20.39 3.83
N VAL A 255 17.04 -20.11 4.87
CA VAL A 255 16.95 -20.56 6.28
C VAL A 255 17.22 -22.07 6.46
N PRO A 256 18.16 -22.46 7.35
CA PRO A 256 18.33 -23.87 7.68
C PRO A 256 17.00 -24.44 8.17
N HIS A 257 16.53 -25.50 7.51
CA HIS A 257 15.26 -26.16 7.78
C HIS A 257 15.22 -26.63 9.25
N SER A 258 14.75 -25.76 10.14
CA SER A 258 14.37 -26.17 11.48
C SER A 258 13.12 -27.03 11.32
N LYS A 259 13.05 -28.16 12.01
CA LYS A 259 11.85 -29.04 12.02
C LYS A 259 10.55 -28.32 12.43
N ARG A 260 10.68 -27.09 12.93
CA ARG A 260 9.61 -26.20 13.42
C ARG A 260 9.10 -25.19 12.38
N LEU A 261 9.77 -25.02 11.24
CA LEU A 261 9.33 -24.09 10.18
C LEU A 261 8.29 -24.80 9.31
N LEU A 262 7.10 -24.21 9.17
CA LEU A 262 6.09 -24.75 8.26
C LEU A 262 6.57 -24.64 6.79
N PRO A 263 6.30 -25.66 5.95
CA PRO A 263 6.53 -25.55 4.52
C PRO A 263 5.78 -24.34 3.95
N LEU A 264 6.42 -23.59 3.05
CA LEU A 264 5.79 -22.44 2.38
C LEU A 264 4.45 -22.79 1.73
N LEU A 265 4.32 -24.01 1.19
CA LEU A 265 3.07 -24.50 0.62
C LEU A 265 1.92 -24.51 1.64
N SER A 266 2.20 -24.83 2.91
CA SER A 266 1.21 -24.79 3.98
C SER A 266 0.79 -23.37 4.36
N LEU A 267 1.63 -22.36 4.04
CA LEU A 267 1.34 -20.95 4.28
C LEU A 267 0.54 -20.31 3.15
N ILE A 268 0.50 -20.91 1.95
CA ILE A 268 -0.26 -20.37 0.81
C ILE A 268 -1.75 -20.20 1.17
N PHE A 269 -2.36 -21.24 1.74
CA PHE A 269 -3.79 -21.20 2.10
C PHE A 269 -4.11 -20.06 3.07
N PRO A 270 -3.47 -19.92 4.26
CA PRO A 270 -3.74 -18.81 5.16
C PRO A 270 -3.49 -17.44 4.53
N THR A 271 -2.42 -17.26 3.75
CA THR A 271 -2.09 -15.96 3.12
C THR A 271 -3.14 -15.57 2.08
N VAL A 272 -3.47 -16.48 1.15
CA VAL A 272 -4.45 -16.23 0.10
C VAL A 272 -5.84 -16.03 0.70
N LEU A 273 -6.23 -16.84 1.69
CA LEU A 273 -7.52 -16.68 2.38
C LEU A 273 -7.64 -15.29 2.99
N HIS A 274 -6.63 -14.84 3.74
CA HIS A 274 -6.63 -13.51 4.33
C HIS A 274 -6.69 -12.41 3.26
N GLY A 275 -5.81 -12.45 2.25
CA GLY A 275 -5.74 -11.42 1.22
C GLY A 275 -7.03 -11.31 0.39
N VAL A 276 -7.62 -12.45 0.00
CA VAL A 276 -8.87 -12.48 -0.76
C VAL A 276 -10.05 -12.02 0.09
N LEU A 277 -10.16 -12.47 1.35
CA LEU A 277 -11.22 -11.98 2.25
C LEU A 277 -11.10 -10.48 2.49
N HIS A 278 -9.88 -9.97 2.68
CA HIS A 278 -9.64 -8.55 2.90
C HIS A 278 -10.11 -7.73 1.70
N TYR A 279 -9.71 -8.14 0.49
CA TYR A 279 -10.16 -7.53 -0.75
C TYR A 279 -11.69 -7.55 -0.91
N ILE A 280 -12.34 -8.70 -0.68
CA ILE A 280 -13.80 -8.85 -0.83
C ILE A 280 -14.53 -7.93 0.16
N ILE A 281 -14.15 -7.96 1.43
CA ILE A 281 -14.78 -7.17 2.49
C ILE A 281 -14.56 -5.68 2.23
N SER A 282 -13.32 -5.27 1.94
CA SER A 282 -12.99 -3.88 1.63
C SER A 282 -13.77 -3.37 0.42
N SER A 283 -13.78 -4.12 -0.69
CA SER A 283 -14.53 -3.76 -1.90
C SER A 283 -16.04 -3.64 -1.67
N ALA A 284 -16.62 -4.55 -0.88
CA ALA A 284 -18.04 -4.52 -0.54
C ALA A 284 -18.39 -3.28 0.30
N ILE A 285 -17.59 -2.98 1.32
CA ILE A 285 -17.81 -1.85 2.22
C ILE A 285 -17.57 -0.53 1.49
N GLN A 286 -16.52 -0.43 0.67
CA GLN A 286 -16.22 0.75 -0.13
C GLN A 286 -17.40 1.08 -1.07
N LYS A 287 -17.91 0.09 -1.81
CA LYS A 287 -19.07 0.28 -2.70
C LYS A 287 -20.32 0.69 -1.92
N PHE A 288 -20.55 0.06 -0.77
CA PHE A 288 -21.70 0.38 0.09
C PHE A 288 -21.63 1.81 0.64
N VAL A 289 -20.48 2.22 1.18
CA VAL A 289 -20.27 3.57 1.72
C VAL A 289 -20.34 4.62 0.61
N LEU A 290 -19.72 4.37 -0.55
CA LEU A 290 -19.83 5.24 -1.73
C LEU A 290 -21.29 5.42 -2.17
N LEU A 291 -22.08 4.35 -2.18
CA LEU A 291 -23.51 4.41 -2.53
C LEU A 291 -24.28 5.30 -1.55
N ILE A 292 -24.05 5.14 -0.23
CA ILE A 292 -24.69 5.97 0.79
C ILE A 292 -24.30 7.45 0.63
N LEU A 293 -23.01 7.73 0.45
CA LEU A 293 -22.52 9.10 0.32
C LEU A 293 -23.03 9.77 -0.96
N LYS A 294 -22.98 9.09 -2.10
CA LYS A 294 -23.51 9.62 -3.37
C LYS A 294 -25.02 9.88 -3.29
N ARG A 295 -25.79 8.99 -2.65
CA ARG A 295 -27.23 9.19 -2.46
C ARG A 295 -27.52 10.41 -1.59
N LYS A 296 -26.70 10.65 -0.56
CA LYS A 296 -26.81 11.82 0.31
C LYS A 296 -26.47 13.12 -0.45
N THR A 297 -25.38 13.12 -1.20
CA THR A 297 -24.94 14.28 -2.02
C THR A 297 -25.96 14.63 -3.11
N TYR A 298 -26.53 13.63 -3.80
CA TYR A 298 -27.58 13.85 -4.80
C TYR A 298 -28.82 14.52 -4.20
N SER A 299 -29.25 14.09 -3.00
CA SER A 299 -30.37 14.71 -2.31
C SER A 299 -30.09 16.15 -1.88
N SER A 300 -28.84 16.49 -1.56
CA SER A 300 -28.45 17.85 -1.18
C SER A 300 -28.31 18.78 -2.39
N HIS A 301 -27.80 18.29 -3.53
CA HIS A 301 -27.67 19.09 -4.76
C HIS A 301 -29.00 19.50 -5.39
N LEU A 302 -30.08 18.75 -5.12
CA LEU A 302 -31.43 19.14 -5.56
C LEU A 302 -31.96 20.37 -4.78
N ALA A 303 -31.32 20.75 -3.67
CA ALA A 303 -31.76 21.82 -2.78
C ALA A 303 -30.96 23.14 -2.91
N GLU A 304 -29.74 23.14 -3.49
CA GLU A 304 -28.89 24.35 -3.58
C GLU A 304 -28.02 24.39 -4.86
N SER A 305 -27.93 25.57 -5.50
CA SER A 305 -27.01 25.87 -6.61
C SER A 305 -25.57 26.02 -6.09
N THR A 306 -24.84 24.91 -6.03
CA THR A 306 -23.47 24.86 -5.49
C THR A 306 -22.44 25.36 -6.52
N SER A 307 -21.38 26.03 -6.04
CA SER A 307 -20.28 26.50 -6.89
C SER A 307 -19.51 25.34 -7.53
N PRO A 308 -18.95 25.50 -8.75
CA PRO A 308 -18.24 24.42 -9.45
C PRO A 308 -17.03 23.88 -8.68
N VAL A 309 -16.45 24.70 -7.79
CA VAL A 309 -15.31 24.36 -6.94
C VAL A 309 -15.71 23.45 -5.77
N GLN A 310 -16.89 23.67 -5.17
CA GLN A 310 -17.41 22.82 -4.09
C GLN A 310 -17.73 21.40 -4.59
N SER A 311 -18.26 21.31 -5.82
CA SER A 311 -18.61 20.04 -6.48
C SER A 311 -17.42 19.08 -6.64
N MET A 312 -16.18 19.58 -6.72
CA MET A 312 -14.98 18.74 -6.84
C MET A 312 -14.52 18.18 -5.49
N LEU A 313 -14.58 18.98 -4.43
CA LEU A 313 -14.32 18.51 -3.07
C LEU A 313 -15.32 17.40 -2.70
N ASP A 314 -16.57 17.56 -3.14
CA ASP A 314 -17.63 16.57 -3.05
C ASP A 314 -17.43 15.33 -3.94
N ALA A 315 -16.47 15.34 -4.88
CA ALA A 315 -16.11 14.15 -5.67
C ALA A 315 -15.02 13.30 -5.00
N TYR A 316 -13.94 13.92 -4.50
CA TYR A 316 -12.78 13.20 -3.93
C TYR A 316 -13.00 12.73 -2.50
N PHE A 317 -13.59 13.56 -1.64
CA PHE A 317 -13.74 13.23 -0.22
C PHE A 317 -14.63 11.99 0.02
N PRO A 318 -15.74 11.78 -0.70
CA PRO A 318 -16.51 10.55 -0.53
C PRO A 318 -15.73 9.28 -0.86
N GLU A 319 -14.85 9.31 -1.86
CA GLU A 319 -14.00 8.17 -2.21
C GLU A 319 -12.95 7.90 -1.12
N LEU A 320 -12.33 8.95 -0.57
CA LEU A 320 -11.41 8.82 0.56
C LEU A 320 -12.09 8.28 1.82
N ILE A 321 -13.28 8.79 2.15
CA ILE A 321 -14.06 8.32 3.31
C ILE A 321 -14.48 6.86 3.11
N ALA A 322 -14.89 6.49 1.90
CA ALA A 322 -15.25 5.11 1.59
C ALA A 322 -14.04 4.17 1.67
N ASN A 323 -12.89 4.58 1.15
CA ASN A 323 -11.64 3.80 1.26
C ASN A 323 -11.18 3.67 2.71
N PHE A 324 -11.26 4.74 3.49
CA PHE A 324 -10.97 4.75 4.92
C PHE A 324 -11.88 3.77 5.68
N ALA A 325 -13.20 3.86 5.47
CA ALA A 325 -14.17 2.99 6.13
C ALA A 325 -14.00 1.52 5.71
N ALA A 326 -13.77 1.27 4.42
CA ALA A 326 -13.49 -0.06 3.90
C ALA A 326 -12.26 -0.69 4.56
N SER A 327 -11.15 0.04 4.59
CA SER A 327 -9.90 -0.40 5.21
C SER A 327 -10.09 -0.69 6.70
N LEU A 328 -10.66 0.27 7.45
CA LEU A 328 -10.93 0.12 8.89
C LEU A 328 -11.79 -1.11 9.18
N CYS A 329 -12.91 -1.27 8.49
CA CYS A 329 -13.80 -2.39 8.75
C CYS A 329 -13.18 -3.73 8.33
N SER A 330 -12.45 -3.78 7.21
CA SER A 330 -11.75 -5.00 6.79
C SER A 330 -10.70 -5.45 7.80
N ASP A 331 -9.89 -4.52 8.32
CA ASP A 331 -8.88 -4.80 9.34
C ASP A 331 -9.49 -5.26 10.66
N VAL A 332 -10.61 -4.65 11.08
CA VAL A 332 -11.31 -5.03 12.32
C VAL A 332 -11.93 -6.42 12.20
N ILE A 333 -12.60 -6.72 11.08
CA ILE A 333 -13.26 -8.01 10.85
C ILE A 333 -12.23 -9.14 10.73
N LEU A 334 -11.12 -8.90 10.02
CA LEU A 334 -10.10 -9.91 9.76
C LEU A 334 -8.97 -9.93 10.79
N TYR A 335 -9.02 -9.07 11.81
CA TYR A 335 -7.99 -9.01 12.85
C TYR A 335 -7.62 -10.39 13.44
N PRO A 336 -8.59 -11.27 13.81
CA PRO A 336 -8.25 -12.58 14.34
C PRO A 336 -7.50 -13.46 13.33
N LEU A 337 -7.90 -13.42 12.06
CA LEU A 337 -7.25 -14.19 10.99
C LEU A 337 -5.84 -13.66 10.72
N GLU A 338 -5.65 -12.34 10.76
CA GLU A 338 -4.35 -11.70 10.63
C GLU A 338 -3.40 -12.11 11.77
N THR A 339 -3.87 -12.14 13.02
CA THR A 339 -3.07 -12.60 14.16
C THR A 339 -2.60 -14.04 13.99
N VAL A 340 -3.48 -14.93 13.52
CA VAL A 340 -3.13 -16.33 13.20
C VAL A 340 -2.12 -16.37 12.06
N LEU A 341 -2.34 -15.61 10.98
CA LEU A 341 -1.45 -15.51 9.84
C LEU A 341 -0.03 -15.11 10.27
N HIS A 342 0.11 -14.01 11.01
CA HIS A 342 1.41 -13.53 11.46
C HIS A 342 2.18 -14.56 12.28
N ARG A 343 1.49 -15.29 13.17
CA ARG A 343 2.08 -16.36 13.97
C ARG A 343 2.53 -17.55 13.15
N LEU A 344 1.77 -17.94 12.14
CA LEU A 344 2.15 -19.02 11.22
C LEU A 344 3.36 -18.64 10.36
N HIS A 345 3.48 -17.38 9.93
CA HIS A 345 4.61 -16.92 9.12
C HIS A 345 5.91 -16.77 9.91
N ILE A 346 5.84 -16.41 11.19
CA ILE A 346 7.02 -16.15 12.02
C ILE A 346 7.54 -17.39 12.75
N GLN A 347 6.71 -18.40 13.02
CA GLN A 347 7.15 -19.58 13.76
C GLN A 347 8.31 -20.32 13.06
N GLY A 348 9.16 -20.97 13.84
CA GLY A 348 10.32 -21.70 13.31
C GLY A 348 11.45 -20.82 12.78
N THR A 349 11.22 -19.51 12.60
CA THR A 349 12.28 -18.52 12.40
C THR A 349 12.91 -18.24 13.77
N ARG A 350 14.25 -18.25 13.87
CA ARG A 350 14.97 -17.98 15.14
C ARG A 350 14.90 -16.49 15.54
N THR A 351 13.75 -15.87 15.30
CA THR A 351 13.50 -14.44 15.47
C THR A 351 13.33 -14.14 16.95
N ILE A 352 13.99 -13.06 17.36
CA ILE A 352 13.89 -12.49 18.69
C ILE A 352 13.15 -11.16 18.55
N ILE A 353 12.02 -11.05 19.23
CA ILE A 353 11.10 -9.91 19.22
C ILE A 353 11.33 -9.02 20.44
N ASP A 354 10.79 -7.81 20.40
CA ASP A 354 10.80 -6.92 21.56
C ASP A 354 9.69 -7.28 22.54
N ASN A 355 9.97 -7.23 23.84
CA ASN A 355 8.97 -7.47 24.87
C ASN A 355 8.00 -6.30 24.95
N THR A 356 6.77 -6.51 24.47
CA THR A 356 5.71 -5.49 24.48
C THR A 356 5.15 -5.19 25.88
N ASP A 357 5.33 -6.08 26.86
CA ASP A 357 4.84 -5.84 28.23
C ASP A 357 5.71 -4.81 28.96
N LEU A 358 7.03 -4.93 28.83
CA LEU A 358 8.01 -4.15 29.60
C LEU A 358 8.66 -3.03 28.78
N GLY A 359 8.84 -3.23 27.48
CA GLY A 359 9.39 -2.21 26.58
C GLY A 359 10.93 -2.13 26.50
N TYR A 360 11.65 -2.97 27.24
CA TYR A 360 13.13 -2.94 27.30
C TYR A 360 13.82 -4.31 27.26
N GLU A 361 13.06 -5.41 27.21
CA GLU A 361 13.59 -6.77 27.09
C GLU A 361 13.30 -7.33 25.70
N VAL A 362 13.93 -8.47 25.38
CA VAL A 362 13.71 -9.21 24.13
C VAL A 362 13.28 -10.64 24.42
N LEU A 363 12.45 -11.21 23.55
CA LEU A 363 11.86 -12.54 23.72
C LEU A 363 12.05 -13.39 22.45
N PRO A 364 12.48 -14.66 22.55
CA PRO A 364 12.53 -15.54 21.40
C PRO A 364 11.13 -16.04 21.03
N ILE A 365 10.85 -16.19 19.73
CA ILE A 365 9.65 -16.88 19.26
C ILE A 365 9.83 -18.39 19.43
N ASN A 366 9.02 -19.00 20.30
CA ASN A 366 9.06 -20.45 20.58
C ASN A 366 7.73 -21.16 20.27
N THR A 367 6.88 -20.56 19.44
CA THR A 367 5.61 -21.17 19.02
C THR A 367 5.85 -22.27 17.98
N GLN A 368 5.01 -23.31 18.04
CA GLN A 368 4.98 -24.43 17.10
C GLN A 368 3.52 -24.82 16.88
N TYR A 369 3.03 -24.60 15.67
CA TYR A 369 1.68 -24.92 15.24
C TYR A 369 1.74 -25.89 14.08
N GLU A 370 0.91 -26.94 14.11
CA GLU A 370 0.78 -27.90 13.01
C GLU A 370 0.10 -27.27 11.77
N GLY A 371 -0.68 -26.21 11.98
CA GLY A 371 -1.33 -25.45 10.93
C GLY A 371 -2.27 -24.38 11.48
N MET A 372 -3.09 -23.79 10.61
CA MET A 372 -4.00 -22.70 10.98
C MET A 372 -5.01 -23.12 12.06
N ARG A 373 -5.61 -24.30 11.94
CA ARG A 373 -6.61 -24.79 12.90
C ARG A 373 -6.02 -25.01 14.28
N ASP A 374 -4.82 -25.58 14.32
CA ASP A 374 -4.07 -25.79 15.55
C ASP A 374 -3.74 -24.43 16.20
N CYS A 375 -3.19 -23.49 15.44
CA CYS A 375 -2.93 -22.12 15.90
C CYS A 375 -4.18 -21.43 16.50
N ILE A 376 -5.34 -21.54 15.83
CA ILE A 376 -6.61 -21.01 16.35
C ILE A 376 -6.98 -21.68 17.69
N ASN A 377 -6.86 -23.00 17.78
CA ASN A 377 -7.20 -23.74 18.99
C ASN A 377 -6.25 -23.39 20.14
N THR A 378 -4.95 -23.30 19.89
CA THR A 378 -3.94 -22.92 20.89
C THR A 378 -4.21 -21.51 21.42
N ILE A 379 -4.43 -20.52 20.55
CA ILE A 379 -4.75 -19.14 21.01
C ILE A 379 -6.01 -19.15 21.87
N ARG A 380 -7.06 -19.85 21.43
CA ARG A 380 -8.33 -19.92 22.18
C ARG A 380 -8.18 -20.59 23.54
N GLN A 381 -7.38 -21.66 23.65
CA GLN A 381 -7.22 -22.44 24.87
C GLN A 381 -6.24 -21.81 25.86
N GLU A 382 -5.11 -21.28 25.37
CA GLU A 382 -4.02 -20.79 26.22
C GLU A 382 -4.09 -19.29 26.50
N GLU A 383 -4.56 -18.49 25.54
CA GLU A 383 -4.60 -17.01 25.64
C GLU A 383 -6.02 -16.46 25.78
N GLY A 384 -7.02 -17.29 25.48
CA GLY A 384 -8.43 -16.91 25.44
C GLY A 384 -8.81 -16.09 24.20
N MET A 385 -10.09 -15.72 24.11
CA MET A 385 -10.64 -15.02 22.94
C MET A 385 -9.98 -13.65 22.68
N LEU A 386 -9.49 -12.97 23.72
CA LEU A 386 -8.81 -11.70 23.58
C LEU A 386 -7.38 -11.85 23.04
N GLY A 387 -6.80 -13.05 23.07
CA GLY A 387 -5.48 -13.33 22.48
C GLY A 387 -5.43 -13.05 20.97
N PHE A 388 -6.56 -13.23 20.28
CA PHE A 388 -6.69 -12.88 18.85
C PHE A 388 -6.58 -11.37 18.59
N TYR A 389 -6.88 -10.52 19.57
CA TYR A 389 -6.94 -9.06 19.45
C TYR A 389 -5.73 -8.36 20.08
N LYS A 390 -4.64 -9.09 20.38
CA LYS A 390 -3.40 -8.50 20.89
C LYS A 390 -2.92 -7.37 19.98
N GLY A 391 -2.70 -6.18 20.54
CA GLY A 391 -2.27 -4.99 19.82
C GLY A 391 -3.38 -4.17 19.18
N PHE A 392 -4.66 -4.48 19.43
CA PHE A 392 -5.78 -3.75 18.82
C PHE A 392 -5.76 -2.24 19.12
N GLY A 393 -5.20 -1.83 20.27
CA GLY A 393 -5.00 -0.42 20.59
C GLY A 393 -4.18 0.34 19.54
N ALA A 394 -3.25 -0.33 18.85
CA ALA A 394 -2.45 0.27 17.79
C ALA A 394 -3.29 0.56 16.53
N VAL A 395 -4.29 -0.28 16.23
CA VAL A 395 -5.25 -0.02 15.14
C VAL A 395 -6.09 1.22 15.44
N ILE A 396 -6.53 1.38 16.68
CA ILE A 396 -7.28 2.58 17.09
C ILE A 396 -6.42 3.83 16.87
N ILE A 397 -5.16 3.82 17.28
CA ILE A 397 -4.24 4.96 17.07
C ILE A 397 -4.03 5.20 15.57
N GLN A 398 -3.72 4.15 14.80
CA GLN A 398 -3.50 4.21 13.36
C GLN A 398 -4.67 4.89 12.63
N TYR A 399 -5.89 4.43 12.84
CA TYR A 399 -7.04 4.97 12.13
C TYR A 399 -7.52 6.31 12.70
N THR A 400 -7.28 6.60 13.98
CA THR A 400 -7.50 7.95 14.55
C THR A 400 -6.56 8.96 13.89
N LEU A 401 -5.30 8.59 13.72
CA LEU A 401 -4.29 9.40 13.07
C LEU A 401 -4.63 9.63 11.59
N HIS A 402 -5.05 8.58 10.88
CA HIS A 402 -5.50 8.68 9.50
C HIS A 402 -6.73 9.59 9.37
N ALA A 403 -7.72 9.45 10.25
CA ALA A 403 -8.89 10.32 10.28
C ALA A 403 -8.52 11.78 10.57
N ALA A 404 -7.59 12.03 11.51
CA ALA A 404 -7.12 13.38 11.83
C ALA A 404 -6.46 14.04 10.62
N VAL A 405 -5.58 13.33 9.91
CA VAL A 405 -4.96 13.86 8.69
C VAL A 405 -6.02 14.15 7.63
N LEU A 406 -6.96 13.23 7.38
CA LEU A 406 -8.03 13.44 6.42
C LEU A 406 -8.88 14.68 6.75
N GLN A 407 -9.20 14.92 8.03
CA GLN A 407 -9.92 16.12 8.47
C GLN A 407 -9.08 17.39 8.29
N ILE A 408 -7.80 17.36 8.64
CA ILE A 408 -6.89 18.49 8.45
C ILE A 408 -6.77 18.82 6.96
N THR A 409 -6.58 17.82 6.10
CA THR A 409 -6.55 17.98 4.64
C THR A 409 -7.86 18.59 4.12
N LYS A 410 -9.01 18.16 4.65
CA LYS A 410 -10.31 18.75 4.32
C LYS A 410 -10.37 20.23 4.67
N ILE A 411 -9.96 20.58 5.89
CA ILE A 411 -9.98 21.96 6.39
C ILE A 411 -9.05 22.83 5.55
N ILE A 412 -7.78 22.44 5.40
CA ILE A 412 -6.77 23.18 4.63
C ILE A 412 -7.29 23.42 3.20
N TYR A 413 -7.79 22.38 2.55
CA TYR A 413 -8.28 22.51 1.19
C TYR A 413 -9.51 23.43 1.10
N SER A 414 -10.48 23.29 2.02
CA SER A 414 -11.64 24.18 2.07
C SER A 414 -11.25 25.65 2.28
N THR A 415 -10.27 25.93 3.14
CA THR A 415 -9.78 27.29 3.41
C THR A 415 -8.98 27.86 2.23
N LEU A 416 -8.12 27.06 1.59
CA LEU A 416 -7.39 27.49 0.40
C LEU A 416 -8.34 27.86 -0.74
N LEU A 417 -9.41 27.08 -0.92
CA LEU A 417 -10.43 27.37 -1.92
C LEU A 417 -11.23 28.63 -1.60
N GLN A 418 -11.62 28.83 -0.34
CA GLN A 418 -12.31 30.06 0.09
C GLN A 418 -11.46 31.33 -0.13
N ASN A 419 -10.15 31.25 0.08
CA ASN A 419 -9.25 32.39 -0.12
C ASN A 419 -8.88 32.64 -1.60
N SER A 420 -9.24 31.72 -2.50
CA SER A 420 -8.97 31.82 -3.95
C SER A 420 -10.13 32.38 -4.77
N VAL A 421 -11.29 32.55 -4.13
CA VAL A 421 -12.47 33.27 -4.64
C VAL A 421 -12.42 34.70 -4.12
#